data_AF-A0A5F2HV59-F1
#
_entry.id   AF-A0A5F2HV59-F1
#
_cell.length_a   1.000
_cell.length_b   1.000
_cell.length_c   1.000
_cell.angle_alpha   90.00
_cell.angle_beta   90.00
_cell.angle_gamma   90.00
#
_symmetry.space_group_name_H-M   'P 1'
#
loop_
_entity.id
_entity.type
_entity.pdbx_description
1 polymer ?
#
loop_
_entity_poly.entity_id
_entity_poly.type
_entity_poly.pdbx_seq_one_letter_code
_entity_poly.pdbx_strand_id
1 'polypeptide(L)' 'MKIVTWNINGVRARIGNLTHWLTESAPDIVCLQEIKTV' A
#
# COMPACT_ATOMS: atom_id res chain seq x y z
N MET A 1 -15.09 -8.42 -2.36
CA MET A 1 -14.41 -7.61 -3.37
C MET A 1 -14.25 -6.18 -2.86
N LYS A 2 -13.08 -5.86 -2.33
CA LYS A 2 -12.65 -4.61 -1.71
C LYS A 2 -11.47 -4.07 -2.51
N ILE A 3 -11.65 -2.90 -3.11
CA ILE A 3 -10.66 -2.22 -3.93
C ILE A 3 -10.26 -0.93 -3.20
N VAL A 4 -8.96 -0.72 -3.01
CA VAL A 4 -8.45 0.43 -2.26
C VAL A 4 -7.41 1.18 -3.08
N THR A 5 -7.40 2.50 -2.92
CA THR A 5 -6.35 3.37 -3.44
C THR A 5 -5.60 4.02 -2.28
N TRP A 6 -4.27 4.06 -2.35
CA TRP A 6 -3.45 4.68 -1.32
C TRP A 6 -2.25 5.40 -1.94
N ASN A 7 -2.18 6.72 -1.74
CA ASN A 7 -0.97 7.48 -1.97
C ASN A 7 0.03 7.17 -0.85
N ILE A 8 1.05 6.38 -1.16
CA ILE A 8 2.00 5.87 -0.16
C ILE A 8 3.16 6.81 0.09
N ASN A 9 3.39 7.77 -0.81
CA ASN A 9 4.47 8.76 -0.72
C ASN A 9 5.83 8.11 -0.37
N GLY A 10 6.27 7.16 -1.18
CA GLY A 10 7.50 6.40 -1.00
C GLY A 10 7.30 5.04 -0.35
N VAL A 11 7.28 3.98 -1.17
CA VAL A 11 7.05 2.60 -0.72
C VAL A 11 8.20 2.10 0.17
N ARG A 12 9.46 2.46 -0.13
CA ARG A 12 10.61 1.97 0.65
C ARG A 12 10.57 2.44 2.11
N ALA A 13 10.15 3.69 2.32
CA ALA A 13 10.02 4.27 3.66
C ALA A 13 8.77 3.79 4.43
N ARG A 14 7.88 3.02 3.78
CA ARG A 14 6.57 2.60 4.32
C ARG A 14 6.29 1.12 4.15
N ILE A 15 7.26 0.32 3.70
CA ILE A 15 7.02 -1.08 3.34
C ILE A 15 6.47 -1.89 4.51
N GLY A 16 7.00 -1.69 5.73
CA GLY A 16 6.50 -2.37 6.92
C GLY A 16 5.04 -2.02 7.25
N ASN A 17 4.70 -0.73 7.21
CA ASN A 17 3.32 -0.26 7.44
C ASN A 17 2.37 -0.80 6.35
N LEU A 18 2.81 -0.81 5.09
CA LEU A 18 2.03 -1.36 3.98
C LEU A 18 1.76 -2.85 4.19
N THR A 19 2.77 -3.66 4.50
CA THR A 19 2.60 -5.11 4.68
C THR A 19 1.73 -5.46 5.89
N HIS A 20 1.88 -4.71 6.98
CA HIS A 20 1.02 -4.88 8.16
C HIS A 20 -0.45 -4.56 7.81
N TRP A 21 -0.68 -3.40 7.18
CA TRP A 21 -2.02 -2.98 6.78
C TRP A 21 -2.65 -3.94 5.76
N LEU A 22 -1.90 -4.44 4.79
CA LEU A 22 -2.39 -5.42 3.81
C LEU A 22 -2.89 -6.71 4.49
N THR A 23 -2.19 -7.14 5.55
CA THR A 23 -2.56 -8.33 6.33
C THR A 23 -3.87 -8.10 7.09
N GLU A 24 -4.01 -6.96 7.77
CA GLU A 24 -5.22 -6.66 8.56
C GLU A 24 -6.44 -6.31 7.69
N SER A 25 -6.22 -5.54 6.63
CA SER A 25 -7.28 -5.00 5.78
C SER A 25 -7.79 -5.99 4.74
N ALA A 26 -6.97 -6.98 4.36
CA ALA A 26 -7.24 -8.01 3.35
C ALA A 26 -8.01 -7.51 2.11
N PRO A 27 -7.56 -6.43 1.42
CA PRO A 27 -8.21 -5.97 0.20
C PRO A 27 -7.93 -6.94 -0.96
N ASP A 28 -8.89 -7.07 -1.88
CA ASP A 28 -8.72 -7.86 -3.11
C ASP A 28 -7.77 -7.16 -4.10
N ILE A 29 -7.83 -5.83 -4.17
CA ILE A 29 -6.96 -5.01 -5.04
C ILE A 29 -6.53 -3.74 -4.29
N VAL A 30 -5.25 -3.39 -4.41
CA VAL A 30 -4.68 -2.13 -3.92
C VAL A 30 -3.91 -1.44 -5.02
N CYS A 31 -4.28 -0.19 -5.30
CA CYS A 31 -3.53 0.71 -6.18
C CYS A 31 -2.70 1.67 -5.33
N LEU A 32 -1.38 1.71 -5.53
CA LEU A 32 -0.47 2.62 -4.84
C LEU A 32 -0.08 3.80 -5.73
N GLN A 33 -0.11 5.02 -5.19
CA GLN A 33 0.38 6.24 -5.85
C GLN A 33 1.63 6.77 -5.16
N GLU A 34 2.43 7.57 -5.88
CA GLU A 34 3.70 8.13 -5.40
C GLU A 34 4.65 7.07 -4.83
N ILE A 35 4.87 5.99 -5.57
CA ILE A 35 5.70 4.86 -5.13
C ILE A 35 7.14 5.30 -4.78
N LYS A 36 7.68 6.33 -5.44
CA LYS A 36 9.01 6.95 -5.21
C LYS A 36 10.10 5.92 -4.89
N THR A 37 10.36 5.04 -5.84
CA THR A 37 11.53 4.13 -5.82
C THR A 37 12.66 4.73 -6.64
N VAL A 38 13.90 4.30 -6.34
CA VAL A 38 15.19 4.81 -6.87
C VAL A 38 15.12 5.48 -8.23
#